data_AF-A0A421DUB8-F1
#
_entry.id   AF-A0A421DUB8-F1
#
_cell.length_a   1.000
_cell.length_b   1.000
_cell.length_c   1.000
_cell.angle_alpha   90.00
_cell.angle_beta   90.00
_cell.angle_gamma   90.00
#
_symmetry.space_group_name_H-M   'P 1'
#
loop_
_entity.id
_entity.type
_entity.pdbx_description
1 polymer ?
#
loop_
_entity_poly.entity_id
_entity_poly.type
_entity_poly.pdbx_seq_one_letter_code
_entity_poly.pdbx_strand_id
1 'polypeptide(L)'
;QVLATRPMLIMMLSGAAVTLGLAILLGVTAGYLGGVIDKVLMTVTDVMMNIPGLALVIVLAVILEPKSPVFVGFVLAIDNWPRLARQLRSQVLTIRSESHVEASRVLGLPTSSILSKNVMSRLMPMLTMGTVGSMRNILMESVGLYF
;
A
#
# COMPACT_ATOMS: atom_id res chain seq x y z
N GLN A 1 18.60 -19.94 16.83
CA GLN A 1 18.27 -18.61 16.26
C GLN A 1 18.02 -18.63 14.75
N VAL A 2 18.54 -19.60 13.97
CA VAL A 2 18.24 -19.75 12.51
C VAL A 2 16.78 -20.16 12.21
N LEU A 3 16.04 -20.68 13.19
CA LEU A 3 14.64 -21.13 13.04
C LEU A 3 13.62 -19.99 12.80
N ALA A 4 13.94 -18.74 13.15
CA ALA A 4 13.04 -17.60 12.99
C ALA A 4 13.08 -16.98 11.57
N THR A 5 14.12 -17.26 10.78
CA THR A 5 14.32 -16.59 9.47
C THR A 5 13.20 -16.88 8.48
N ARG A 6 12.72 -18.13 8.39
CA ARG A 6 11.67 -18.51 7.43
C ARG A 6 10.31 -17.88 7.78
N PRO A 7 9.79 -18.00 9.02
CA PRO A 7 8.54 -17.32 9.40
C PRO A 7 8.58 -15.80 9.18
N MET A 8 9.68 -15.14 9.55
CA MET A 8 9.83 -13.68 9.39
C MET A 8 9.78 -13.25 7.93
N LEU A 9 10.48 -13.97 7.04
CA LEU A 9 10.43 -13.67 5.60
C LEU A 9 9.01 -13.83 5.03
N ILE A 10 8.26 -14.84 5.49
CA ILE A 10 6.87 -15.04 5.06
C ILE A 10 5.98 -13.89 5.56
N MET A 11 6.12 -13.46 6.81
CA MET A 11 5.40 -12.30 7.36
C MET A 11 5.69 -11.03 6.56
N MET A 12 6.97 -10.74 6.29
CA MET A 12 7.38 -9.55 5.54
C MET A 12 6.84 -9.54 4.11
N LEU A 13 6.93 -10.68 3.39
CA LEU A 13 6.46 -10.78 2.01
C LEU A 13 4.93 -10.69 1.91
N SER A 14 4.22 -11.41 2.77
CA SER A 14 2.76 -11.40 2.80
C SER A 14 2.20 -10.03 3.18
N GLY A 15 2.78 -9.41 4.21
CA GLY A 15 2.38 -8.06 4.61
C GLY A 15 2.71 -7.01 3.55
N ALA A 16 3.90 -7.06 2.94
CA ALA A 16 4.25 -6.13 1.86
C ALA A 16 3.30 -6.25 0.65
N ALA A 17 2.88 -7.49 0.31
CA ALA A 17 1.89 -7.70 -0.76
C ALA A 17 0.54 -7.05 -0.44
N VAL A 18 0.07 -7.14 0.81
CA VAL A 18 -1.15 -6.47 1.27
C VAL A 18 -0.99 -4.95 1.23
N THR A 19 0.11 -4.44 1.77
CA THR A 19 0.43 -3.00 1.77
C THR A 19 0.39 -2.42 0.37
N LEU A 20 1.09 -3.05 -0.57
CA LEU A 20 1.14 -2.60 -1.96
C LEU A 20 -0.21 -2.75 -2.65
N GLY A 21 -0.89 -3.88 -2.46
CA GLY A 21 -2.19 -4.13 -3.08
C GLY A 21 -3.21 -3.06 -2.69
N LEU A 22 -3.33 -2.77 -1.40
CA LEU A 22 -4.22 -1.73 -0.89
C LEU A 22 -3.77 -0.33 -1.33
N ALA A 23 -2.48 -0.03 -1.27
CA ALA A 23 -1.97 1.28 -1.64
C ALA A 23 -2.17 1.57 -3.14
N ILE A 24 -1.91 0.59 -4.01
CA ILE A 24 -2.15 0.71 -5.45
C ILE A 24 -3.64 0.86 -5.71
N LEU A 25 -4.47 -0.04 -5.15
CA LEU A 25 -5.90 -0.03 -5.37
C LEU A 25 -6.53 1.30 -4.95
N LEU A 26 -6.20 1.80 -3.76
CA LEU A 26 -6.82 3.02 -3.22
C LEU A 26 -6.16 4.28 -3.78
N GLY A 27 -4.82 4.34 -3.79
CA GLY A 27 -4.06 5.53 -4.22
C GLY A 27 -4.16 5.80 -5.73
N VAL A 28 -3.99 4.76 -6.56
CA VAL A 28 -4.07 4.93 -8.02
C VAL A 28 -5.49 5.23 -8.46
N THR A 29 -6.49 4.53 -7.91
CA THR A 29 -7.90 4.79 -8.23
C THR A 29 -8.31 6.20 -7.82
N ALA A 30 -7.95 6.64 -6.61
CA ALA A 30 -8.23 7.99 -6.13
C ALA A 30 -7.57 9.05 -7.02
N GLY A 31 -6.28 8.93 -7.30
CA GLY A 31 -5.55 9.90 -8.13
C GLY A 31 -6.02 9.93 -9.59
N TYR A 32 -6.34 8.76 -10.17
CA TYR A 32 -6.72 8.68 -11.58
C TYR A 32 -8.16 9.14 -11.82
N LEU A 33 -9.12 8.70 -10.99
CA LEU A 33 -10.53 9.07 -11.17
C LEU A 33 -10.83 10.49 -10.66
N GLY A 34 -10.21 10.93 -9.57
CA GLY A 34 -10.49 12.25 -8.98
C GLY A 34 -11.90 12.38 -8.40
N GLY A 35 -12.34 13.63 -8.18
CA GLY A 35 -13.71 13.96 -7.81
C GLY A 35 -14.17 13.35 -6.47
N VAL A 36 -15.39 12.82 -6.45
CA VAL A 36 -16.01 12.24 -5.23
C VAL A 36 -15.28 10.97 -4.78
N ILE A 37 -14.85 10.11 -5.71
CA ILE A 37 -14.14 8.87 -5.40
C ILE A 37 -12.85 9.19 -4.64
N ASP A 38 -12.08 10.14 -5.16
CA ASP A 38 -10.85 10.61 -4.54
C ASP A 38 -11.07 11.14 -3.10
N LYS A 39 -12.14 11.95 -2.91
CA LYS A 39 -12.51 12.47 -1.60
C LYS A 39 -12.87 11.36 -0.62
N VAL A 40 -13.68 10.39 -1.03
CA VAL A 40 -14.10 9.27 -0.16
C VAL A 40 -12.90 8.39 0.20
N LEU A 41 -12.10 7.98 -0.78
CA LEU A 41 -10.95 7.10 -0.55
C LEU A 41 -9.88 7.77 0.31
N MET A 42 -9.60 9.06 0.12
CA MET A 42 -8.67 9.75 1.01
C MET A 42 -9.26 10.03 2.38
N THR A 43 -10.57 10.23 2.52
CA THR A 43 -11.18 10.31 3.87
C THR A 43 -10.94 9.02 4.65
N VAL A 44 -11.12 7.85 4.03
CA VAL A 44 -10.81 6.55 4.67
C VAL A 44 -9.34 6.45 5.02
N THR A 45 -8.46 6.85 4.08
CA THR A 45 -7.00 6.87 4.29
C THR A 45 -6.62 7.76 5.47
N ASP A 46 -7.23 8.94 5.59
CA ASP A 46 -6.98 9.92 6.64
C ASP A 46 -7.44 9.42 8.00
N VAL A 47 -8.63 8.79 8.07
CA VAL A 47 -9.13 8.15 9.29
C VAL A 47 -8.15 7.08 9.78
N MET A 48 -7.64 6.23 8.89
CA MET A 48 -6.67 5.19 9.25
C MET A 48 -5.35 5.78 9.75
N MET A 49 -4.86 6.86 9.13
CA MET A 49 -3.62 7.52 9.56
C MET A 49 -3.71 8.22 10.92
N ASN A 50 -4.92 8.52 11.39
CA ASN A 50 -5.14 9.12 12.71
C ASN A 50 -5.15 8.07 13.84
N ILE A 51 -5.23 6.78 13.52
CA ILE A 51 -5.14 5.70 14.50
C ILE A 51 -3.66 5.40 14.75
N PRO A 52 -3.20 5.35 16.01
CA PRO A 52 -1.83 4.93 16.32
C PRO A 52 -1.58 3.49 15.84
N GLY A 53 -0.65 3.33 14.90
CA GLY A 53 -0.39 2.07 14.19
C GLY A 53 -0.15 0.87 15.11
N LEU A 54 0.82 0.98 16.02
CA LEU A 54 1.12 -0.07 17.00
C LEU A 54 -0.09 -0.45 17.87
N ALA A 55 -0.90 0.52 18.29
CA ALA A 55 -2.07 0.24 19.11
C ALA A 55 -3.11 -0.57 18.34
N LEU A 56 -3.34 -0.25 17.06
CA LEU A 56 -4.23 -1.00 16.17
C LEU A 56 -3.73 -2.44 16.01
N VAL A 57 -2.44 -2.61 15.73
CA VAL A 57 -1.83 -3.93 15.52
C VAL A 57 -1.93 -4.78 16.79
N ILE A 58 -1.67 -4.23 17.98
CA ILE A 58 -1.80 -4.95 19.26
C ILE A 58 -3.23 -5.45 19.45
N VAL A 59 -4.22 -4.56 19.30
CA VAL A 59 -5.63 -4.92 19.50
C VAL A 59 -6.07 -6.01 18.52
N LEU A 60 -5.66 -5.90 17.26
CA LEU A 60 -5.98 -6.91 16.25
C LEU A 60 -5.25 -8.24 16.50
N ALA A 61 -4.00 -8.21 16.94
CA ALA A 61 -3.25 -9.42 17.28
C ALA A 61 -3.89 -10.19 18.43
N VAL A 62 -4.42 -9.49 19.44
CA VAL A 62 -5.13 -10.10 20.58
C VAL A 62 -6.48 -10.65 20.16
N ILE A 63 -7.25 -9.95 19.32
CA ILE A 63 -8.60 -10.38 18.91
C ILE A 63 -8.55 -11.52 17.90
N LEU A 64 -7.62 -11.45 16.93
CA LEU A 64 -7.58 -12.38 15.79
C LEU A 64 -6.70 -13.60 16.04
N GLU A 65 -5.83 -13.56 17.07
CA GLU A 65 -4.90 -14.62 17.45
C GLU A 65 -4.23 -15.31 16.25
N PRO A 66 -3.52 -14.56 15.38
CA PRO A 66 -3.03 -15.11 14.12
C PRO A 66 -2.01 -16.23 14.33
N LYS A 67 -2.33 -17.43 13.83
CA LYS A 67 -1.49 -18.64 14.01
C LYS A 67 -0.51 -18.92 12.88
N SER A 68 -0.76 -18.38 11.68
CA SER A 68 0.09 -18.59 10.51
C SER A 68 0.98 -17.35 10.26
N PRO A 69 2.25 -17.50 9.86
CA PRO A 69 3.11 -16.36 9.54
C PRO A 69 2.55 -15.45 8.44
N VAL A 70 1.78 -16.00 7.49
CA VAL A 70 1.08 -15.21 6.47
C VAL A 70 0.04 -14.30 7.10
N PHE A 71 -0.79 -14.84 8.00
CA PHE A 71 -1.84 -14.07 8.64
C PHE A 71 -1.29 -13.05 9.64
N VAL A 72 -0.19 -13.37 10.34
CA VAL A 72 0.56 -12.39 11.13
C VAL A 72 1.02 -11.23 10.23
N GLY A 73 1.62 -11.52 9.07
CA GLY A 73 2.04 -10.49 8.12
C GLY A 73 0.90 -9.56 7.67
N PHE A 74 -0.31 -10.09 7.49
CA PHE A 74 -1.49 -9.27 7.15
C PHE A 74 -1.88 -8.32 8.28
N VAL A 75 -1.85 -8.79 9.53
CA VAL A 75 -2.17 -7.99 10.71
C VAL A 75 -1.14 -6.87 10.89
N LEU A 76 0.15 -7.17 10.74
CA LEU A 76 1.25 -6.18 10.82
C LEU A 76 1.24 -5.17 9.64
N ALA A 77 0.63 -5.51 8.51
CA ALA A 77 0.60 -4.62 7.34
C ALA A 77 -0.57 -3.62 7.33
N ILE A 78 -1.50 -3.74 8.28
CA ILE A 78 -2.81 -3.08 8.22
C ILE A 78 -2.73 -1.55 8.31
N ASP A 79 -1.70 -1.00 8.93
CA ASP A 79 -1.48 0.44 9.12
C ASP A 79 -0.46 1.04 8.14
N ASN A 80 0.18 0.19 7.33
CA ASN A 80 1.31 0.57 6.47
C ASN A 80 0.84 1.13 5.12
N TRP A 81 -0.29 0.67 4.59
CA TRP A 81 -0.82 1.09 3.27
C TRP A 81 -1.30 2.55 3.16
N PRO A 82 -1.87 3.22 4.19
CA PRO A 82 -2.47 4.54 4.01
C PRO A 82 -1.48 5.60 3.54
N ARG A 83 -0.29 5.62 4.14
CA ARG A 83 0.77 6.56 3.76
C ARG A 83 1.22 6.34 2.32
N LEU A 84 1.41 5.09 1.92
CA LEU A 84 1.79 4.75 0.56
C LEU A 84 0.66 5.08 -0.44
N ALA A 85 -0.60 4.82 -0.09
CA ALA A 85 -1.76 5.17 -0.91
C ALA A 85 -1.81 6.68 -1.20
N ARG A 86 -1.60 7.52 -0.18
CA ARG A 86 -1.57 8.97 -0.33
C ARG A 86 -0.43 9.44 -1.24
N GLN A 87 0.76 8.86 -1.08
CA GLN A 87 1.90 9.18 -1.94
C GLN A 87 1.66 8.74 -3.40
N LEU A 88 1.05 7.56 -3.61
CA LEU A 88 0.71 7.10 -4.96
C LEU A 88 -0.36 8.00 -5.58
N ARG A 89 -1.38 8.41 -4.81
CA ARG A 89 -2.38 9.39 -5.25
C ARG A 89 -1.69 10.67 -5.74
N SER A 90 -0.78 11.26 -4.97
CA SER A 90 -0.12 12.50 -5.37
C SER A 90 0.69 12.34 -6.66
N GLN A 91 1.39 11.22 -6.82
CA GLN A 91 2.14 10.95 -8.04
C GLN A 91 1.22 10.74 -9.24
N VAL A 92 0.10 10.02 -9.05
CA VAL A 92 -0.87 9.77 -10.11
C VAL A 92 -1.54 11.07 -10.55
N LEU A 93 -1.84 12.00 -9.63
CA LEU A 93 -2.35 13.33 -9.95
C LEU A 93 -1.38 14.12 -10.83
N THR A 94 -0.08 14.04 -10.56
CA THR A 94 0.96 14.64 -11.40
C THR A 94 1.00 13.98 -12.77
N ILE A 95 1.11 12.65 -12.82
CA ILE A 95 1.25 11.88 -14.08
C ILE A 95 0.05 12.09 -15.00
N ARG A 96 -1.17 12.09 -14.44
CA ARG A 96 -2.39 12.31 -15.24
C ARG A 96 -2.49 13.73 -15.80
N SER A 97 -1.68 14.70 -15.39
CA SER A 97 -1.65 16.04 -15.97
C SER A 97 -0.53 16.21 -17.00
N GLU A 98 0.24 15.16 -17.28
CA GLU A 98 1.32 15.23 -18.25
C GLU A 98 0.80 15.15 -19.70
N SER A 99 1.38 15.96 -20.59
CA SER A 99 0.95 16.11 -21.98
C SER A 99 0.87 14.80 -22.77
N HIS A 100 1.79 13.86 -22.57
CA HIS A 100 1.75 12.55 -23.24
C HIS A 100 0.57 11.66 -22.77
N VAL A 101 0.14 11.80 -21.51
CA VAL A 101 -1.03 11.07 -20.98
C VAL A 101 -2.32 11.71 -21.48
N GLU A 102 -2.36 13.04 -21.62
CA GLU A 102 -3.47 13.75 -22.28
C GLU A 102 -3.57 13.39 -23.76
N ALA A 103 -2.46 13.41 -24.49
CA ALA A 103 -2.41 12.97 -25.89
C ALA A 103 -2.91 11.53 -26.06
N SER A 104 -2.49 10.62 -25.19
CA SER A 104 -2.97 9.23 -25.17
C SER A 104 -4.50 9.13 -25.02
N ARG A 105 -5.11 10.02 -24.22
CA ARG A 105 -6.57 10.08 -24.05
C ARG A 105 -7.28 10.67 -25.26
N VAL A 106 -6.72 11.73 -25.86
CA VAL A 106 -7.26 12.35 -27.09
C VAL A 106 -7.25 11.34 -28.24
N LEU A 107 -6.24 10.49 -28.30
CA LEU A 107 -6.15 9.38 -29.27
C LEU A 107 -7.11 8.21 -28.96
N GLY A 108 -7.92 8.30 -27.91
CA GLY A 108 -8.92 7.29 -27.57
C GLY A 108 -8.35 5.98 -27.02
N LEU A 109 -7.11 5.98 -26.51
CA LEU A 109 -6.54 4.77 -25.91
C LEU A 109 -7.33 4.34 -24.67
N PRO A 110 -7.55 3.02 -24.47
CA PRO A 110 -8.31 2.55 -23.33
C PRO A 110 -7.58 2.88 -22.03
N THR A 111 -8.36 3.23 -21.00
CA THR A 111 -7.85 3.60 -19.66
C THR A 111 -6.88 2.57 -19.08
N SER A 112 -7.13 1.26 -19.29
CA SER A 112 -6.24 0.18 -18.83
C SER A 112 -4.86 0.23 -19.48
N SER A 113 -4.77 0.59 -20.77
CA SER A 113 -3.50 0.79 -21.49
C SER A 113 -2.77 2.01 -20.93
N ILE A 114 -3.49 3.09 -20.64
CA ILE A 114 -2.90 4.31 -20.06
C ILE A 114 -2.37 4.04 -18.65
N LEU A 115 -3.17 3.36 -17.82
CA LEU A 115 -2.80 3.01 -16.45
C LEU A 115 -1.58 2.09 -16.41
N SER A 116 -1.53 1.06 -17.25
CA SER A 116 -0.39 0.12 -17.25
C SER A 116 0.89 0.74 -17.83
N LYS A 117 0.81 1.37 -19.01
CA LYS A 117 2.00 1.84 -19.75
C LYS A 117 2.53 3.18 -19.28
N ASN A 118 1.64 4.11 -18.90
CA ASN A 118 2.06 5.46 -18.49
C ASN A 118 2.14 5.57 -16.97
N VAL A 119 1.08 5.19 -16.26
CA VAL A 119 0.99 5.41 -14.80
C VAL A 119 1.84 4.39 -14.04
N MET A 120 1.58 3.10 -14.20
CA MET A 120 2.22 2.06 -13.40
C MET A 120 3.73 2.00 -13.65
N SER A 121 4.16 2.12 -14.90
CA SER A 121 5.59 2.19 -15.26
C SER A 121 6.34 3.29 -14.49
N ARG A 122 5.74 4.47 -14.34
CA ARG A 122 6.33 5.60 -13.59
C ARG A 122 6.28 5.40 -12.07
N LEU A 123 5.32 4.61 -11.57
CA LEU A 123 5.21 4.31 -10.14
C LEU A 123 6.14 3.18 -9.68
N MET A 124 6.66 2.34 -10.59
CA MET A 124 7.50 1.18 -10.25
C MET A 124 8.67 1.48 -9.29
N PRO A 125 9.47 2.54 -9.46
CA PRO A 125 10.55 2.84 -8.52
C PRO A 125 10.04 3.12 -7.11
N MET A 126 8.95 3.87 -7.01
CA MET A 126 8.32 4.21 -5.73
C MET A 126 7.67 2.99 -5.08
N LEU A 127 7.01 2.12 -5.86
CA LEU A 127 6.45 0.86 -5.36
C LEU A 127 7.56 -0.06 -4.83
N THR A 128 8.70 -0.11 -5.49
CA THR A 128 9.86 -0.89 -5.05
C THR A 128 10.37 -0.37 -3.70
N MET A 129 10.54 0.95 -3.56
CA MET A 129 10.91 1.58 -2.29
C MET A 129 9.85 1.34 -1.19
N GLY A 130 8.57 1.47 -1.53
CA GLY A 130 7.45 1.22 -0.62
C GLY A 130 7.40 -0.22 -0.13
N THR A 131 7.73 -1.18 -0.99
CA THR A 131 7.85 -2.61 -0.65
C THR A 131 8.89 -2.81 0.45
N VAL A 132 10.11 -2.32 0.22
CA VAL A 132 11.22 -2.46 1.18
C VAL A 132 10.90 -1.72 2.49
N GLY A 133 10.30 -0.53 2.40
CA GLY A 133 9.84 0.22 3.57
C GLY A 133 8.81 -0.53 4.41
N SER A 134 7.81 -1.14 3.77
CA SER A 134 6.79 -1.94 4.45
C SER A 134 7.39 -3.17 5.12
N MET A 135 8.30 -3.88 4.42
CA MET A 135 8.99 -5.04 4.99
C MET A 135 9.78 -4.67 6.24
N ARG A 136 10.47 -3.53 6.22
CA ARG A 136 11.19 -3.02 7.39
C ARG A 136 10.26 -2.69 8.55
N ASN A 137 9.10 -2.09 8.29
CA ASN A 137 8.13 -1.76 9.33
C ASN A 137 7.55 -3.04 9.96
N ILE A 138 7.15 -4.01 9.15
CA ILE A 138 6.67 -5.33 9.62
C ILE A 138 7.71 -6.01 10.50
N LEU A 139 8.99 -5.96 10.11
CA LEU A 139 10.09 -6.50 10.91
C LEU A 139 10.22 -5.81 12.28
N MET A 140 10.05 -4.49 12.34
CA MET A 140 10.12 -3.75 13.59
C MET A 140 8.93 -4.05 14.50
N GLU A 141 7.74 -4.15 13.93
CA GLU A 141 6.51 -4.49 14.67
C GLU A 141 6.53 -5.93 15.19
N SER A 142 7.03 -6.90 14.39
CA SER A 142 7.13 -8.28 14.84
C SER A 142 8.06 -8.42 16.05
N VAL A 143 9.16 -7.67 16.07
CA VAL A 143 10.07 -7.59 17.23
C VAL A 143 9.40 -6.92 18.43
N GLY A 144 8.65 -5.84 18.22
CA GLY A 144 7.95 -5.12 19.28
C GLY A 144 6.84 -5.93 19.97
N LEU A 145 6.24 -6.88 19.25
CA LEU A 145 5.15 -7.73 19.73
C LEU A 145 5.63 -9.12 20.21
N TYR A 146 6.94 -9.37 20.19
CA TYR A 146 7.56 -10.66 20.52
C TYR A 146 6.92 -11.87 19.78
N PHE A 147 6.68 -11.72 18.47
CA PHE A 147 6.41 -12.85 17.57
C PHE A 147 7.68 -13.61 17.18
#